data_AF-A0AAW2N208-F1
#
_entry.id   AF-A0AAW2N208-F1
#
_cell.length_a   1.000
_cell.length_b   1.000
_cell.length_c   1.000
_cell.angle_alpha   90.00
_cell.angle_beta   90.00
_cell.angle_gamma   90.00
#
_symmetry.space_group_name_H-M   'P 1'
#
loop_
_entity.id
_entity.type
_entity.pdbx_description
1 polymer ?
#
loop_
_entity_poly.entity_id
_entity_poly.type
_entity_poly.pdbx_seq_one_letter_code
_entity_poly.pdbx_strand_id
1 'polypeptide(L)'
;MERSQINSPISAIMELANLVSVPMCLNAVIKLKVLDTIWQDGSNNPLSAAEILSAVAVGPHADAENLQRILRLLTSYGVFNEHTGKYGSERRYSLTEVGKALATDENGLSYAPYILQHHQDAIMLAWPLVHEAVLDPSSEPFVKVHGELPYSYYGKYPEMNLLMQKAMSGVSVPFMKAFLDGYDGFQGVETLVDVGGTQGIV
;
A
#
# COMPACT_ATOMS: atom_id res chain seq x y z
N MET A 1 4.37 -11.64 -26.76
CA MET A 1 3.29 -12.64 -26.77
C MET A 1 2.18 -12.07 -25.89
N GLU A 2 1.25 -11.37 -26.51
CA GLU A 2 0.18 -10.61 -25.83
C GLU A 2 -0.80 -11.55 -25.12
N ARG A 3 -1.20 -11.20 -23.90
CA ARG A 3 -2.25 -11.89 -23.14
C ARG A 3 -3.61 -11.60 -23.75
N SER A 4 -4.01 -12.34 -24.78
CA SER A 4 -5.43 -12.47 -25.15
C SER A 4 -6.06 -13.65 -24.39
N GLN A 5 -6.18 -13.53 -23.07
CA GLN A 5 -7.12 -14.38 -22.33
C GLN A 5 -8.47 -13.68 -22.37
N ILE A 6 -9.37 -14.17 -23.24
CA ILE A 6 -10.79 -13.88 -23.12
C ILE A 6 -11.23 -14.59 -21.83
N ASN A 7 -11.11 -13.91 -20.69
CA ASN A 7 -11.76 -14.35 -19.46
C ASN A 7 -13.25 -14.43 -19.77
N SER A 8 -13.89 -15.57 -19.49
CA SER A 8 -15.33 -15.67 -19.64
C SER A 8 -16.00 -14.56 -18.80
N PRO A 9 -17.15 -14.01 -19.20
CA PRO A 9 -17.82 -12.97 -18.43
C PRO A 9 -18.01 -13.35 -16.95
N ILE A 10 -18.25 -14.64 -16.68
CA ILE A 10 -18.36 -15.18 -15.32
C ILE A 10 -17.02 -15.05 -14.57
N SER A 11 -15.89 -15.40 -15.18
CA SER A 11 -14.56 -15.26 -14.56
C SER A 11 -14.23 -13.80 -14.27
N ALA A 12 -14.56 -12.88 -15.18
CA ALA A 12 -14.34 -11.45 -14.97
C ALA A 12 -15.21 -10.90 -13.83
N ILE A 13 -16.49 -11.30 -13.75
CA ILE A 13 -17.37 -10.88 -12.64
C ILE A 13 -16.85 -11.43 -11.30
N MET A 14 -16.40 -12.68 -11.26
CA MET A 14 -15.83 -13.26 -10.04
C MET A 14 -14.54 -12.54 -9.62
N GLU A 15 -13.68 -12.15 -10.57
CA GLU A 15 -12.50 -11.34 -10.28
C GLU A 15 -12.89 -9.97 -9.69
N LEU A 16 -13.78 -9.23 -10.37
CA LEU A 16 -14.27 -7.92 -9.94
C LEU A 16 -14.87 -7.97 -8.54
N ALA A 17 -15.70 -8.97 -8.25
CA ALA A 17 -16.33 -9.14 -6.94
C ALA A 17 -15.33 -9.39 -5.80
N ASN A 18 -14.14 -9.94 -6.12
CA ASN A 18 -13.11 -10.29 -5.15
C ASN A 18 -11.93 -9.32 -5.13
N LEU A 19 -11.93 -8.25 -5.93
CA LEU A 19 -10.81 -7.30 -6.01
C LEU A 19 -10.45 -6.68 -4.66
N VAL A 20 -11.42 -6.55 -3.74
CA VAL A 20 -11.18 -6.07 -2.36
C VAL A 20 -10.14 -6.90 -1.61
N SER A 21 -9.97 -8.18 -1.96
CA SER A 21 -8.98 -9.06 -1.32
C SER A 21 -7.54 -8.55 -1.51
N VAL A 22 -7.22 -7.90 -2.63
CA VAL A 22 -5.87 -7.42 -2.95
C VAL A 22 -5.40 -6.30 -2.00
N PRO A 23 -6.10 -5.16 -1.87
CA PRO A 23 -5.71 -4.12 -0.93
C PRO A 23 -5.76 -4.57 0.53
N MET A 24 -6.70 -5.46 0.89
CA MET A 24 -6.76 -5.99 2.25
C MET A 24 -5.58 -6.91 2.57
N CYS A 25 -5.13 -7.72 1.61
CA CYS A 25 -3.91 -8.50 1.74
C CYS A 25 -2.66 -7.61 1.81
N LEU A 26 -2.59 -6.53 1.02
CA LEU A 26 -1.53 -5.52 1.15
C LEU A 26 -1.52 -4.91 2.56
N ASN A 27 -2.68 -4.51 3.08
CA ASN A 27 -2.82 -3.97 4.42
C ASN A 27 -2.31 -4.95 5.49
N ALA A 28 -2.62 -6.24 5.33
CA ALA A 28 -2.15 -7.30 6.23
C ALA A 28 -0.63 -7.45 6.21
N VAL A 29 0.00 -7.58 5.03
CA VAL A 29 1.47 -7.75 4.96
C VAL A 29 2.24 -6.53 5.43
N ILE A 30 1.68 -5.32 5.24
CA ILE A 30 2.24 -4.08 5.77
C ILE A 30 2.16 -4.07 7.31
N LYS A 31 0.98 -4.32 7.88
CA LYS A 31 0.79 -4.34 9.34
C LYS A 31 1.65 -5.41 10.03
N LEU A 32 1.87 -6.54 9.36
CA LEU A 32 2.73 -7.61 9.82
C LEU A 32 4.23 -7.36 9.57
N LYS A 33 4.62 -6.25 8.93
CA LYS A 33 6.01 -5.92 8.56
C LYS A 33 6.71 -6.99 7.72
N VAL A 34 5.93 -7.71 6.91
CA VAL A 34 6.44 -8.78 6.03
C VAL A 34 7.39 -8.22 4.97
N LEU A 35 7.04 -7.05 4.41
CA LEU A 35 7.82 -6.40 3.35
C LEU A 35 9.21 -6.03 3.86
N ASP A 36 9.29 -5.31 4.98
CA ASP A 36 10.56 -4.93 5.62
C ASP A 36 11.40 -6.16 6.01
N THR A 37 10.74 -7.21 6.50
CA THR A 37 11.39 -8.47 6.89
C THR A 37 12.03 -9.21 5.73
N ILE A 38 11.43 -9.17 4.53
CA ILE A 38 12.03 -9.75 3.31
C ILE A 38 13.11 -8.81 2.77
N TRP A 39 12.89 -7.51 2.83
CA TRP A 39 13.83 -6.53 2.31
C TRP A 39 15.18 -6.59 3.03
N GLN A 40 15.19 -6.80 4.36
CA GLN A 40 16.40 -6.95 5.19
C GLN A 40 17.49 -5.93 4.83
N ASP A 41 17.13 -4.64 4.93
CA ASP A 41 18.04 -3.53 4.62
C ASP A 41 18.68 -3.61 3.21
N GLY A 42 17.96 -4.18 2.24
CA GLY A 42 18.38 -4.24 0.83
C GLY A 42 18.72 -5.62 0.28
N SER A 43 18.82 -6.65 1.12
CA SER A 43 19.23 -7.98 0.65
C SER A 43 18.18 -8.70 -0.22
N ASN A 44 16.89 -8.54 0.10
CA ASN A 44 15.77 -9.17 -0.63
C ASN A 44 15.91 -10.69 -0.86
N ASN A 45 16.52 -11.42 0.08
CA ASN A 45 16.70 -12.87 -0.04
C ASN A 45 15.34 -13.59 0.01
N PRO A 46 15.10 -14.63 -0.83
CA PRO A 46 13.85 -15.38 -0.76
C PRO A 46 13.68 -16.07 0.60
N LEU A 47 12.58 -15.76 1.31
CA LEU A 47 12.21 -16.34 2.59
C LEU A 47 10.93 -17.18 2.50
N SER A 48 10.84 -18.25 3.27
CA SER A 48 9.58 -18.98 3.43
C SER A 48 8.62 -18.26 4.37
N ALA A 49 7.33 -18.59 4.30
CA ALA A 49 6.33 -17.99 5.19
C ALA A 49 6.65 -18.25 6.67
N ALA A 50 7.19 -19.43 7.01
CA ALA A 50 7.58 -19.76 8.38
C ALA A 50 8.78 -18.94 8.88
N GLU A 51 9.77 -18.71 8.02
CA GLU A 51 10.93 -17.85 8.33
C GLU A 51 10.49 -16.39 8.52
N ILE A 52 9.59 -15.89 7.67
CA ILE A 52 9.03 -14.54 7.81
C ILE A 52 8.33 -14.40 9.16
N LEU A 53 7.41 -15.33 9.51
CA LEU A 53 6.69 -15.28 10.79
C LEU A 53 7.64 -15.35 12.00
N SER A 54 8.68 -16.17 11.90
CA SER A 54 9.70 -16.28 12.96
C SER A 54 10.44 -14.96 13.15
N ALA A 55 10.73 -14.23 12.07
CA ALA A 55 11.44 -12.95 12.11
C ALA A 55 10.55 -11.78 12.57
N VAL A 56 9.27 -11.74 12.17
CA VAL A 56 8.34 -10.68 12.62
C VAL A 56 7.89 -10.88 14.09
N ALA A 57 8.25 -12.00 14.71
CA ALA A 57 7.93 -12.35 16.10
C ALA A 57 6.43 -12.25 16.43
N VAL A 58 5.59 -12.63 15.48
CA VAL A 58 4.16 -12.79 15.74
C VAL A 58 3.97 -13.99 16.65
N GLY A 59 3.10 -13.87 17.66
CA GLY A 59 2.97 -14.84 18.75
C GLY A 59 2.77 -16.30 18.31
N PRO A 60 2.77 -17.26 19.25
CA PRO A 60 2.90 -18.70 18.98
C PRO A 60 1.75 -19.33 18.16
N HIS A 61 0.68 -18.58 17.89
CA HIS A 61 -0.49 -19.03 17.13
C HIS A 61 -0.47 -18.58 15.67
N ALA A 62 0.58 -17.88 15.22
CA ALA A 62 0.70 -17.48 13.84
C ALA A 62 0.86 -18.69 12.92
N ASP A 63 0.14 -18.67 11.79
CA ASP A 63 0.06 -19.80 10.87
C ASP A 63 0.75 -19.46 9.54
N ALA A 64 1.79 -20.22 9.21
CA ALA A 64 2.58 -20.03 8.01
C ALA A 64 1.79 -20.33 6.73
N GLU A 65 0.81 -21.24 6.78
CA GLU A 65 -0.01 -21.57 5.62
C GLU A 65 -0.93 -20.41 5.23
N ASN A 66 -1.57 -19.76 6.21
CA ASN A 66 -2.38 -18.56 6.01
C ASN A 66 -1.56 -17.41 5.45
N LEU A 67 -0.35 -17.15 5.99
CA LEU A 67 0.55 -16.14 5.40
C LEU A 67 0.90 -16.52 3.95
N GLN A 68 1.26 -17.78 3.69
CA GLN A 68 1.60 -18.23 2.34
C GLN A 68 0.45 -17.99 1.34
N ARG A 69 -0.81 -18.18 1.75
CA ARG A 69 -1.99 -17.90 0.90
C ARG A 69 -2.09 -16.41 0.56
N ILE A 70 -1.86 -15.52 1.53
CA ILE A 70 -1.81 -14.06 1.32
C ILE A 70 -0.68 -13.69 0.35
N LEU A 71 0.53 -14.20 0.58
CA LEU A 71 1.69 -13.94 -0.28
C LEU A 71 1.46 -14.41 -1.72
N ARG A 72 0.84 -15.57 -1.89
CA ARG A 72 0.54 -16.12 -3.23
C ARG A 72 -0.49 -15.29 -3.98
N LEU A 73 -1.52 -14.76 -3.31
CA LEU A 73 -2.42 -13.78 -3.94
C LEU A 73 -1.64 -12.55 -4.38
N LEU A 74 -0.83 -11.96 -3.51
CA LEU A 74 -0.07 -10.75 -3.86
C LEU A 74 1.02 -11.01 -4.92
N THR A 75 1.51 -12.24 -5.03
CA THR A 75 2.39 -12.70 -6.13
C THR A 75 1.67 -12.60 -7.47
N SER A 76 0.39 -12.98 -7.56
CA SER A 76 -0.35 -12.89 -8.84
C SER A 76 -0.61 -11.45 -9.29
N TYR A 77 -0.51 -10.50 -8.36
CA TYR A 77 -0.57 -9.05 -8.63
C TYR A 77 0.82 -8.39 -8.69
N GLY A 78 1.90 -9.19 -8.75
CA GLY A 78 3.25 -8.70 -9.02
C GLY A 78 3.93 -8.01 -7.84
N VAL A 79 3.48 -8.22 -6.60
CA VAL A 79 4.12 -7.67 -5.39
C VAL A 79 5.33 -8.52 -4.95
N PHE A 80 5.22 -9.83 -5.12
CA PHE A 80 6.27 -10.80 -4.76
C PHE A 80 6.68 -11.63 -5.97
N ASN A 81 7.93 -12.08 -5.97
CA ASN A 81 8.39 -13.21 -6.77
C ASN A 81 8.26 -14.48 -5.93
N GLU A 82 7.65 -15.52 -6.50
CA GLU A 82 7.57 -16.84 -5.89
C GLU A 82 8.67 -17.74 -6.44
N HIS A 83 9.42 -18.36 -5.53
CA HIS A 83 10.49 -19.29 -5.80
C HIS A 83 10.06 -20.67 -5.30
N THR A 84 10.04 -21.65 -6.20
CA THR A 84 9.74 -23.05 -5.86
C THR A 84 10.94 -23.92 -6.20
N GLY A 85 11.33 -24.80 -5.28
CA GLY A 85 12.36 -25.79 -5.54
C GLY A 85 11.84 -26.95 -6.39
N LYS A 86 12.75 -27.82 -6.82
CA LYS A 86 12.39 -29.03 -7.59
C LYS A 86 11.38 -29.87 -6.79
N TYR A 87 10.37 -30.40 -7.50
CA TYR A 87 9.32 -31.27 -6.96
C TYR A 87 8.29 -30.60 -6.04
N GLY A 88 8.11 -29.27 -6.10
CA GLY A 88 7.08 -28.59 -5.32
C GLY A 88 7.43 -28.49 -3.83
N SER A 89 8.73 -28.32 -3.53
CA SER A 89 9.24 -28.03 -2.19
C SER A 89 8.62 -26.74 -1.59
N GLU A 90 9.03 -26.40 -0.37
CA GLU A 90 8.68 -25.16 0.32
C GLU A 90 8.76 -23.93 -0.60
N ARG A 91 7.69 -23.10 -0.58
CA ARG A 91 7.60 -21.85 -1.35
C ARG A 91 8.34 -20.75 -0.63
N ARG A 92 9.13 -19.98 -1.37
CA ARG A 92 9.88 -18.85 -0.85
C ARG A 92 9.56 -17.60 -1.65
N TYR A 93 9.65 -16.44 -1.01
CA TYR A 93 9.18 -15.17 -1.56
C TYR A 93 10.27 -14.12 -1.46
N SER A 94 10.51 -13.39 -2.55
CA SER A 94 11.26 -12.14 -2.55
C SER A 94 10.39 -11.01 -3.11
N LEU A 95 10.77 -9.76 -2.88
CA LEU A 95 10.04 -8.60 -3.39
C LEU A 95 10.35 -8.36 -4.88
N THR A 96 9.32 -7.98 -5.64
CA THR A 96 9.49 -7.31 -6.95
C THR A 96 9.82 -5.82 -6.73
N GLU A 97 10.03 -5.04 -7.80
CA GLU A 97 10.17 -3.58 -7.67
C GLU A 97 8.95 -2.92 -7.00
N VAL A 98 7.73 -3.42 -7.27
CA VAL A 98 6.51 -2.95 -6.60
C VAL A 98 6.56 -3.30 -5.10
N GLY A 99 6.96 -4.52 -4.76
CA GLY A 99 7.11 -4.92 -3.36
C GLY A 99 8.17 -4.11 -2.62
N LYS A 100 9.31 -3.82 -3.27
CA LYS A 100 10.40 -3.01 -2.69
C LYS A 100 9.95 -1.58 -2.40
N ALA A 101 9.16 -0.96 -3.28
CA ALA A 101 8.62 0.38 -3.06
C ALA A 101 7.68 0.43 -1.83
N LEU A 102 7.12 -0.70 -1.40
CA LEU A 102 6.30 -0.80 -0.20
C LEU A 102 7.11 -1.11 1.07
N ALA A 103 8.37 -1.56 0.95
CA ALA A 103 9.28 -1.73 2.08
C ALA A 103 9.92 -0.38 2.46
N THR A 104 10.24 -0.20 3.74
CA THR A 104 10.90 1.01 4.23
C THR A 104 12.35 1.08 3.74
N ASP A 105 12.70 2.22 3.13
CA ASP A 105 14.06 2.54 2.67
C ASP A 105 14.96 3.04 3.82
N GLU A 106 16.23 3.30 3.52
CA GLU A 106 17.21 3.81 4.47
C GLU A 106 16.87 5.19 5.07
N ASN A 107 15.98 5.95 4.43
CA ASN A 107 15.50 7.25 4.89
C ASN A 107 14.19 7.13 5.70
N GLY A 108 13.68 5.91 5.91
CA GLY A 108 12.42 5.69 6.60
C GLY A 108 11.18 5.90 5.72
N LEU A 109 11.33 6.02 4.40
CA LEU A 109 10.26 6.27 3.43
C LEU A 109 9.77 4.98 2.78
N SER A 110 8.48 4.91 2.48
CA SER A 110 7.87 3.87 1.63
C SER A 110 6.48 4.28 1.18
N TYR A 111 5.92 3.56 0.20
CA TYR A 111 4.53 3.71 -0.22
C TYR A 111 3.53 2.96 0.67
N ALA A 112 3.99 2.18 1.66
CA ALA A 112 3.10 1.42 2.55
C ALA A 112 2.12 2.30 3.36
N PRO A 113 2.53 3.44 3.96
CA PRO A 113 1.61 4.35 4.64
C PRO A 113 0.48 4.86 3.73
N TYR A 114 0.74 5.05 2.43
CA TYR A 114 -0.28 5.45 1.46
C TYR A 114 -1.38 4.40 1.31
N ILE A 115 -0.99 3.12 1.23
CA ILE A 115 -1.95 2.00 1.21
C ILE A 115 -2.74 1.95 2.53
N LEU A 116 -2.08 2.09 3.67
CA LEU A 116 -2.77 2.06 4.97
C LEU A 116 -3.78 3.20 5.10
N GLN A 117 -3.40 4.41 4.68
CA GLN A 117 -4.25 5.61 4.74
C GLN A 117 -5.53 5.43 3.91
N HIS A 118 -5.45 4.90 2.69
CA HIS A 118 -6.63 4.68 1.83
C HIS A 118 -7.60 3.60 2.31
N HIS A 119 -7.16 2.77 3.26
CA HIS A 119 -7.93 1.64 3.78
C HIS A 119 -8.15 1.74 5.29
N GLN A 120 -8.15 2.96 5.83
CA GLN A 120 -8.59 3.21 7.20
C GLN A 120 -10.11 2.97 7.32
N ASP A 121 -10.54 2.49 8.47
CA ASP A 121 -11.96 2.16 8.73
C ASP A 121 -12.89 3.33 8.39
N ALA A 122 -12.51 4.57 8.73
CA ALA A 122 -13.28 5.76 8.42
C ALA A 122 -13.54 5.94 6.91
N ILE A 123 -12.54 5.68 6.06
CA ILE A 123 -12.71 5.74 4.60
C ILE A 123 -13.49 4.52 4.12
N MET A 124 -13.20 3.33 4.67
CA MET A 124 -13.84 2.09 4.26
C MET A 124 -15.36 2.10 4.47
N LEU A 125 -15.84 2.80 5.50
CA LEU A 125 -17.27 3.00 5.75
C LEU A 125 -17.96 3.88 4.70
N ALA A 126 -17.22 4.73 3.99
CA ALA A 126 -17.77 5.63 2.97
C ALA A 126 -17.94 4.96 1.59
N TRP A 127 -17.12 3.96 1.26
CA TRP A 127 -17.15 3.29 -0.05
C TRP A 127 -18.53 2.72 -0.45
N PRO A 128 -19.31 2.10 0.44
CA PRO A 128 -20.66 1.64 0.10
C PRO A 128 -21.62 2.76 -0.36
N LEU A 129 -21.37 3.99 0.06
CA LEU A 129 -22.23 5.14 -0.25
C LEU A 129 -21.78 5.94 -1.48
N VAL A 130 -20.78 5.46 -2.26
CA VAL A 130 -20.32 6.18 -3.47
C VAL A 130 -21.46 6.46 -4.46
N HIS A 131 -22.41 5.53 -4.59
CA HIS A 131 -23.58 5.73 -5.44
C HIS A 131 -24.42 6.95 -5.03
N GLU A 132 -24.42 7.32 -3.74
CA GLU A 132 -25.17 8.48 -3.27
C GLU A 132 -24.57 9.81 -3.69
N ALA A 133 -23.27 9.86 -4.03
CA ALA A 133 -22.67 11.07 -4.59
C ALA A 133 -23.27 11.43 -5.96
N VAL A 134 -23.83 10.43 -6.66
CA VAL A 134 -24.57 10.63 -7.91
C VAL A 134 -26.00 11.10 -7.64
N LEU A 135 -26.64 10.54 -6.60
CA LEU A 135 -28.03 10.85 -6.25
C LEU A 135 -28.18 12.22 -5.59
N ASP A 136 -27.18 12.62 -4.81
CA ASP A 136 -27.12 13.88 -4.09
C ASP A 136 -25.69 14.43 -4.18
N PRO A 137 -25.40 15.26 -5.20
CA PRO A 137 -24.06 15.80 -5.42
C PRO A 137 -23.69 16.91 -4.43
N SER A 138 -24.60 17.29 -3.53
CA SER A 138 -24.33 18.34 -2.52
C SER A 138 -23.54 17.84 -1.32
N SER A 139 -23.44 16.51 -1.14
CA SER A 139 -22.79 15.88 0.00
C SER A 139 -21.98 14.65 -0.43
N GLU A 140 -20.69 14.64 -0.10
CA GLU A 140 -19.81 13.52 -0.39
C GLU A 140 -20.04 12.33 0.57
N PRO A 141 -19.76 11.08 0.15
CA PRO A 141 -20.01 9.88 0.95
C PRO A 141 -19.38 9.91 2.35
N PHE A 142 -18.19 10.48 2.49
CA PHE A 142 -17.52 10.59 3.78
C PHE A 142 -18.30 11.47 4.77
N VAL A 143 -18.78 12.63 4.30
CA VAL A 143 -19.62 13.54 5.11
C VAL A 143 -20.92 12.87 5.51
N LYS A 144 -21.52 12.05 4.65
CA LYS A 144 -22.75 11.32 4.99
C LYS A 144 -22.55 10.30 6.11
N VAL A 145 -21.41 9.63 6.15
CA VAL A 145 -21.08 8.66 7.21
C VAL A 145 -20.68 9.35 8.51
N HIS A 146 -19.84 10.39 8.44
CA HIS A 146 -19.17 10.95 9.62
C HIS A 146 -19.72 12.31 10.07
N GLY A 147 -20.59 12.94 9.28
CA GLY A 147 -21.19 14.25 9.55
C GLY A 147 -20.24 15.45 9.35
N GLU A 148 -19.03 15.22 8.85
CA GLU A 148 -18.01 16.25 8.65
C GLU A 148 -17.02 15.89 7.53
N LEU A 149 -16.23 16.87 7.09
CA LEU A 149 -15.24 16.70 6.03
C LEU A 149 -14.04 15.86 6.49
N PRO A 150 -13.39 15.08 5.59
CA PRO A 150 -12.25 14.22 5.91
C PRO A 150 -11.12 14.93 6.64
N TYR A 151 -10.74 16.13 6.21
CA TYR A 151 -9.62 16.86 6.82
C TYR A 151 -9.92 17.27 8.27
N SER A 152 -11.15 17.76 8.53
CA SER A 152 -11.62 18.08 9.88
C SER A 152 -11.66 16.83 10.77
N TYR A 153 -12.11 15.71 10.21
CA TYR A 153 -12.16 14.43 10.90
C TYR A 153 -10.75 13.95 11.29
N TYR A 154 -9.82 13.87 10.34
CA TYR A 154 -8.44 13.42 10.61
C TYR A 154 -7.72 14.33 11.62
N GLY A 155 -8.00 15.64 11.60
CA GLY A 155 -7.46 16.58 12.56
C GLY A 155 -7.79 16.26 14.02
N LYS A 156 -8.87 15.51 14.29
CA LYS A 156 -9.28 15.07 15.63
C LYS A 156 -8.52 13.84 16.13
N TYR A 157 -7.93 13.06 15.24
CA TYR A 157 -7.29 11.78 15.56
C TYR A 157 -5.80 11.81 15.22
N PRO A 158 -4.91 12.05 16.22
CA PRO A 158 -3.48 12.23 15.98
C PRO A 158 -2.82 11.10 15.19
N GLU A 159 -3.22 9.85 15.43
CA GLU A 159 -2.68 8.68 14.71
C GLU A 159 -3.07 8.68 13.22
N MET A 160 -4.30 9.08 12.90
CA MET A 160 -4.76 9.17 11.50
C MET A 160 -4.06 10.31 10.78
N ASN A 161 -3.90 11.46 11.45
CA ASN A 161 -3.16 12.60 10.89
C ASN A 161 -1.69 12.23 10.66
N LEU A 162 -1.04 11.57 11.62
CA LEU A 162 0.34 11.09 11.46
C LEU A 162 0.46 10.10 10.29
N LEU A 163 -0.51 9.19 10.13
CA LEU A 163 -0.52 8.25 9.01
C LEU A 163 -0.69 8.98 7.68
N MET A 164 -1.59 9.97 7.60
CA MET A 164 -1.77 10.81 6.42
C MET A 164 -0.48 11.56 6.08
N GLN A 165 0.22 12.12 7.08
CA GLN A 165 1.51 12.78 6.87
C GLN A 165 2.55 11.80 6.31
N LYS A 166 2.71 10.62 6.92
CA LYS A 166 3.63 9.58 6.41
C LYS A 166 3.27 9.13 4.99
N ALA A 167 1.99 9.01 4.68
CA ALA A 167 1.51 8.69 3.34
C ALA A 167 1.91 9.75 2.32
N MET A 168 1.73 11.04 2.66
CA MET A 168 2.12 12.13 1.78
C MET A 168 3.64 12.19 1.60
N SER A 169 4.42 12.12 2.68
CA SER A 169 5.90 12.13 2.58
C SER A 169 6.44 10.95 1.77
N GLY A 170 5.89 9.76 1.97
CA GLY A 170 6.30 8.55 1.26
C GLY A 170 6.09 8.63 -0.26
N VAL A 171 5.09 9.39 -0.71
CA VAL A 171 4.82 9.63 -2.14
C VAL A 171 5.58 10.85 -2.67
N SER A 172 5.58 11.95 -1.93
CA SER A 172 6.05 13.24 -2.42
C SER A 172 7.56 13.36 -2.46
N VAL A 173 8.29 12.82 -1.47
CA VAL A 173 9.75 12.94 -1.42
C VAL A 173 10.43 12.22 -2.59
N PRO A 174 10.10 10.96 -2.92
CA PRO A 174 10.68 10.30 -4.08
C PRO A 174 10.32 11.02 -5.38
N PHE A 175 9.08 11.51 -5.50
CA PHE A 175 8.63 12.29 -6.65
C PHE A 175 9.42 13.59 -6.81
N MET A 176 9.60 14.37 -5.73
CA MET A 176 10.32 15.64 -5.77
C MET A 176 11.80 15.46 -6.06
N LYS A 177 12.45 14.40 -5.53
CA LYS A 177 13.81 14.04 -5.91
C LYS A 177 13.92 13.81 -7.42
N ALA A 178 13.05 12.95 -7.97
CA ALA A 178 13.04 12.65 -9.40
C ALA A 178 12.68 13.88 -10.27
N PHE A 179 11.79 14.76 -9.78
CA PHE A 179 11.44 16.00 -10.46
C PHE A 179 12.63 16.96 -10.53
N LEU A 180 13.32 17.18 -9.41
CA LEU A 180 14.47 18.08 -9.32
C LEU A 180 15.67 17.60 -10.14
N ASP A 181 15.82 16.29 -10.36
CA ASP A 181 16.85 15.74 -11.25
C ASP A 181 16.69 16.21 -12.72
N GLY A 182 15.49 16.63 -13.12
CA GLY A 182 15.18 17.08 -14.47
C GLY A 182 14.66 18.52 -14.57
N TYR A 183 14.59 19.26 -13.46
CA TYR A 183 13.98 20.59 -13.42
C TYR A 183 14.93 21.65 -12.85
N ASP A 184 15.45 22.48 -13.76
CA ASP A 184 16.33 23.61 -13.41
C ASP A 184 15.55 24.93 -13.17
N GLY A 185 14.23 24.94 -13.21
CA GLY A 185 13.43 26.18 -13.15
C GLY A 185 13.48 26.91 -11.81
N PHE A 186 14.06 26.31 -10.77
CA PHE A 186 14.35 26.97 -9.49
C PHE A 186 15.72 27.67 -9.44
N GLN A 187 16.55 27.55 -10.47
CA GLN A 187 17.85 28.24 -10.51
C GLN A 187 17.64 29.76 -10.47
N GLY A 188 18.28 30.43 -9.51
CA GLY A 188 18.17 31.89 -9.33
C GLY A 188 16.88 32.36 -8.64
N VAL A 189 16.02 31.46 -8.17
CA VAL A 189 14.86 31.82 -7.35
C VAL A 189 15.32 32.23 -5.95
N GLU A 190 15.07 33.49 -5.58
CA GLU A 190 15.41 34.02 -4.26
C GLU A 190 14.33 33.74 -3.21
N THR A 191 13.09 33.51 -3.63
CA THR A 191 11.96 33.23 -2.75
C THR A 191 11.03 32.22 -3.41
N LEU A 192 10.88 31.07 -2.76
CA LEU A 192 9.95 30.01 -3.14
C LEU A 192 8.90 29.89 -2.03
N VAL A 193 7.62 29.85 -2.42
CA VAL A 193 6.49 29.69 -1.49
C VAL A 193 5.73 28.43 -1.85
N ASP A 194 5.79 27.43 -0.98
CA ASP A 194 4.98 26.21 -1.07
C ASP A 194 3.62 26.45 -0.41
N VAL A 195 2.63 26.86 -1.21
CA VAL A 195 1.27 27.11 -0.75
C VAL A 195 0.55 25.79 -0.55
N GLY A 196 0.28 25.44 0.70
CA GLY A 196 -0.36 24.17 1.06
C GLY A 196 0.64 23.03 1.30
N GLY A 197 1.94 23.33 1.41
CA GLY A 197 3.03 22.38 1.65
C GLY A 197 2.97 21.56 2.93
N THR A 198 1.97 21.80 3.78
CA THR A 198 1.79 21.18 5.11
C THR A 198 3.05 21.30 5.98
N GLN A 199 3.89 20.27 6.08
CA GLN A 199 5.13 20.27 6.85
C GLN A 199 6.37 20.76 6.06
N GLY A 200 6.22 21.20 4.81
CA GLY A 200 7.35 21.67 3.99
C GLY A 200 8.26 20.52 3.55
N ILE A 201 7.63 19.41 3.14
CA ILE A 201 8.31 18.18 2.73
C ILE A 201 8.59 18.17 1.21
N VAL A 202 7.92 19.05 0.47
CA VAL A 202 7.96 19.19 -1.00
C VAL A 202 8.83 20.37 -1.39
#